data_AF-A0A9P6D112-F1
#
_entry.id   AF-A0A9P6D112-F1
#
_cell.length_a   1.000
_cell.length_b   1.000
_cell.length_c   1.000
_cell.angle_alpha   90.00
_cell.angle_beta   90.00
_cell.angle_gamma   90.00
#
_symmetry.space_group_name_H-M   'P 1'
#
loop_
_entity.id
_entity.type
_entity.pdbx_description
1 polymer ?
#
loop_
_entity_poly.entity_id
_entity_poly.type
_entity_poly.pdbx_seq_one_letter_code
_entity_poly.pdbx_strand_id
1 'polypeptide(L)'
;NPLIFEQSFEYQLRQLMVDPLLRIGRGVQCPFVVMIDGLDECAERSIQSSLISTVSSIVSGKDVPIIFLIASRQEPHLTMSFRQEDVAELLVTMPLDNVQQASYDIHHFVTDKFERIKKTHPYAHNIPGNWPPPSAIDGIVEKSSGQFIYASVVVNYV
;
A
#
# COMPACT_ATOMS: atom_id res chain seq x y z
N ASN A 1 -8.37 23.85 -20.48
CA ASN A 1 -8.60 24.98 -19.55
C ASN A 1 -7.28 25.24 -18.83
N PRO A 2 -6.59 26.37 -19.07
CA PRO A 2 -5.30 26.65 -18.44
C PRO A 2 -5.39 26.89 -16.92
N LEU A 3 -6.56 27.26 -16.39
CA LEU A 3 -6.79 27.51 -14.96
C LEU A 3 -7.29 26.26 -14.21
N ILE A 4 -7.10 25.06 -14.77
CA ILE A 4 -7.66 23.84 -14.20
C ILE A 4 -7.15 23.56 -12.78
N PHE A 5 -5.89 23.88 -12.48
CA PHE A 5 -5.30 23.69 -11.16
C PHE A 5 -5.82 24.65 -10.08
N GLU A 6 -6.56 25.70 -10.48
CA GLU A 6 -7.24 26.62 -9.57
C GLU A 6 -8.69 26.19 -9.29
N GLN A 7 -9.18 25.16 -9.96
CA GLN A 7 -10.54 24.64 -9.78
C GLN A 7 -10.62 23.67 -8.60
N SER A 8 -11.83 23.30 -8.20
CA SER A 8 -12.04 22.28 -7.18
C SER A 8 -11.37 20.96 -7.57
N PHE A 9 -10.94 20.20 -6.56
CA PHE A 9 -10.34 18.89 -6.77
C PHE A 9 -11.26 17.95 -7.56
N GLU A 10 -12.57 18.00 -7.29
CA GLU A 10 -13.59 17.27 -8.05
C GLU A 10 -13.59 17.64 -9.54
N TYR A 11 -13.56 18.93 -9.87
CA TYR A 11 -13.52 19.37 -11.26
C TYR A 11 -12.23 18.91 -11.96
N GLN A 12 -11.09 19.03 -11.27
CA GLN A 12 -9.80 18.56 -11.77
C GLN A 12 -9.84 17.06 -12.06
N LEU A 13 -10.26 16.25 -11.09
CA LEU A 13 -10.31 14.79 -11.22
C LEU A 13 -11.26 14.37 -12.35
N ARG A 14 -12.41 15.04 -12.47
CA ARG A 14 -13.36 14.77 -13.55
C ARG A 14 -12.80 15.08 -14.93
N GLN A 15 -12.24 16.27 -15.13
CA GLN A 15 -11.71 16.70 -16.42
C GLN A 15 -10.43 15.97 -16.83
N LEU A 16 -9.57 15.64 -15.87
CA LEU A 16 -8.24 15.06 -16.15
C LEU A 16 -8.24 13.54 -16.16
N MET A 17 -9.17 12.89 -15.44
CA MET A 17 -9.23 11.43 -15.36
C MET A 17 -10.57 10.87 -15.82
N VAL A 18 -11.69 11.25 -15.18
CA VAL A 18 -12.98 10.59 -15.40
C VAL A 18 -13.47 10.76 -16.85
N ASP A 19 -13.55 11.99 -17.34
CA ASP A 19 -14.06 12.30 -18.68
C ASP A 19 -13.18 11.69 -19.79
N PRO A 20 -11.83 11.75 -19.72
CA PRO A 20 -10.97 11.00 -20.63
C PRO A 20 -11.20 9.49 -20.60
N LEU A 21 -11.30 8.89 -19.41
CA LEU A 21 -11.53 7.44 -19.26
C LEU A 21 -12.90 7.02 -19.80
N LEU A 22 -13.93 7.86 -19.64
CA LEU A 22 -15.26 7.66 -20.23
C LEU A 22 -15.23 7.62 -21.76
N ARG A 23 -14.42 8.47 -22.39
CA ARG A 23 -14.30 8.52 -23.85
C ARG A 23 -13.63 7.26 -24.40
N ILE A 24 -12.65 6.73 -23.67
CA ILE A 24 -11.92 5.51 -24.05
C ILE A 24 -12.72 4.25 -23.69
N GLY A 25 -13.45 4.28 -22.57
CA GLY A 25 -14.11 3.14 -21.95
C GLY A 25 -15.29 2.53 -22.72
N ARG A 26 -15.79 3.18 -23.79
CA ARG A 26 -16.94 2.71 -24.61
C ARG A 26 -16.70 1.42 -25.41
N GLY A 27 -15.63 0.69 -25.13
CA GLY A 27 -15.36 -0.65 -25.65
C GLY A 27 -14.44 -1.49 -24.76
N VAL A 28 -14.13 -1.03 -23.55
CA VAL A 28 -13.20 -1.71 -22.64
C VAL A 28 -13.98 -2.65 -21.73
N GLN A 29 -13.63 -3.94 -21.72
CA GLN A 29 -14.31 -4.96 -20.90
C GLN A 29 -13.80 -5.01 -19.45
N CYS A 30 -12.72 -4.32 -19.14
CA CYS A 30 -12.06 -4.35 -17.83
C CYS A 30 -12.13 -2.97 -17.14
N PRO A 31 -12.19 -2.94 -15.80
CA PRO A 31 -12.15 -1.68 -15.08
C PRO A 31 -10.75 -1.04 -15.12
N PHE A 32 -10.72 0.29 -15.14
CA PHE A 32 -9.52 1.07 -14.89
C PHE A 32 -9.22 1.07 -13.39
N VAL A 33 -7.98 0.75 -13.01
CA VAL A 33 -7.56 0.77 -11.61
C VAL A 33 -6.69 2.00 -11.37
N VAL A 34 -7.06 2.80 -10.37
CA VAL A 34 -6.29 3.93 -9.88
C VAL A 34 -5.77 3.57 -8.49
N MET A 35 -4.46 3.53 -8.33
CA MET A 35 -3.81 3.26 -7.04
C MET A 35 -3.34 4.57 -6.41
N ILE A 36 -3.74 4.81 -5.17
CA ILE A 36 -3.31 5.95 -4.36
C ILE A 36 -2.55 5.35 -3.18
N ASP A 37 -1.23 5.49 -3.21
CA ASP A 37 -0.33 4.96 -2.17
C ASP A 37 0.12 6.09 -1.24
N GLY A 38 -0.05 5.91 0.07
CA GLY A 38 0.31 6.87 1.10
C GLY A 38 -0.63 8.08 1.18
N LEU A 39 -1.95 7.86 1.23
CA LEU A 39 -2.90 8.97 1.41
C LEU A 39 -2.61 9.80 2.68
N ASP A 40 -2.15 9.17 3.75
CA ASP A 40 -1.76 9.82 5.01
C ASP A 40 -0.58 10.79 4.87
N GLU A 41 0.24 10.66 3.84
CA GLU A 41 1.38 11.56 3.57
C GLU A 41 0.96 12.87 2.89
N CYS A 42 -0.33 13.05 2.54
CA CYS A 42 -0.85 14.31 2.04
C CYS A 42 -0.79 15.39 3.14
N ALA A 43 -0.30 16.59 2.78
CA ALA A 43 0.06 17.65 3.73
C ALA A 43 -1.07 18.11 4.67
N GLU A 44 -2.33 18.05 4.24
CA GLU A 44 -3.47 18.50 5.04
C GLU A 44 -4.59 17.45 5.14
N ARG A 45 -5.17 17.31 6.34
CA ARG A 45 -6.30 16.41 6.59
C ARG A 45 -7.53 16.77 5.77
N SER A 46 -7.76 18.06 5.52
CA SER A 46 -8.81 18.59 4.66
C SER A 46 -8.70 18.04 3.24
N ILE A 47 -7.49 18.00 2.68
CA ILE A 47 -7.20 17.45 1.36
C ILE A 47 -7.48 15.95 1.33
N GLN A 48 -7.05 15.22 2.35
CA GLN A 48 -7.29 13.78 2.45
C GLN A 48 -8.79 13.43 2.48
N SER A 49 -9.56 14.11 3.33
CA SER A 49 -11.02 13.91 3.40
C SER A 49 -11.71 14.35 2.11
N SER A 50 -11.27 15.46 1.49
CA SER A 50 -11.79 15.92 0.20
C SER A 50 -11.51 14.92 -0.91
N LEU A 51 -10.38 14.23 -0.88
CA LEU A 51 -10.06 13.18 -1.85
C LEU A 51 -10.99 11.98 -1.69
N ILE A 52 -11.21 11.51 -0.44
CA ILE A 52 -12.11 10.39 -0.15
C ILE A 52 -13.53 10.70 -0.64
N SER A 53 -14.07 11.88 -0.31
CA SER A 53 -15.42 12.26 -0.73
C SER A 53 -15.55 12.38 -2.25
N THR A 54 -14.54 12.97 -2.91
CA THR A 54 -14.52 13.11 -4.37
C THR A 54 -14.48 11.76 -5.07
N VAL A 55 -13.61 10.85 -4.61
CA VAL A 55 -13.51 9.49 -5.15
C VAL A 55 -14.83 8.74 -4.98
N SER A 56 -15.45 8.85 -3.80
CA SER A 56 -16.73 8.18 -3.51
C SER A 56 -17.87 8.70 -4.39
N SER A 57 -17.90 10.02 -4.65
CA SER A 57 -18.85 10.63 -5.60
C SER A 57 -18.69 10.07 -7.01
N ILE A 58 -17.44 9.94 -7.50
CA ILE A 58 -17.16 9.39 -8.84
C ILE A 58 -17.57 7.93 -8.96
N VAL A 59 -17.21 7.11 -7.97
CA VAL A 59 -17.54 5.68 -7.97
C VAL A 59 -19.05 5.45 -7.85
N SER A 60 -19.74 6.26 -7.04
CA SER A 60 -21.20 6.24 -6.89
C SER A 60 -21.94 6.52 -8.20
N GLY A 61 -21.39 7.39 -9.05
CA GLY A 61 -21.99 7.74 -10.34
C GLY A 61 -22.12 6.55 -11.29
N LYS A 62 -21.31 5.49 -11.13
CA LYS A 62 -21.29 4.27 -11.97
C LYS A 62 -21.15 4.52 -13.48
N ASP A 63 -20.79 5.74 -13.88
CA ASP A 63 -20.66 6.13 -15.29
C ASP A 63 -19.44 5.45 -15.94
N VAL A 64 -18.43 5.09 -15.15
CA VAL A 64 -17.14 4.56 -15.62
C VAL A 64 -16.78 3.31 -14.82
N PRO A 65 -16.27 2.24 -15.46
CA PRO A 65 -15.72 1.11 -14.73
C PRO A 65 -14.35 1.51 -14.16
N ILE A 66 -14.32 2.27 -13.06
CA ILE A 66 -13.11 2.67 -12.34
C ILE A 66 -13.13 2.05 -10.95
N ILE A 67 -11.99 1.50 -10.53
CA ILE A 67 -11.73 1.01 -9.17
C ILE A 67 -10.60 1.85 -8.58
N PHE A 68 -10.81 2.36 -7.38
CA PHE A 68 -9.77 3.02 -6.59
C PHE A 68 -9.23 2.06 -5.54
N LEU A 69 -7.91 1.91 -5.49
CA LEU A 69 -7.19 1.21 -4.43
C LEU A 69 -6.43 2.24 -3.63
N ILE A 70 -6.82 2.45 -2.38
CA ILE A 70 -6.22 3.45 -1.50
C ILE A 70 -5.45 2.72 -0.40
N ALA A 71 -4.14 2.91 -0.38
CA ALA A 71 -3.26 2.45 0.69
C ALA A 71 -2.90 3.63 1.59
N SER A 72 -3.05 3.45 2.90
CA SER A 72 -2.84 4.49 3.90
C SER A 72 -2.62 3.88 5.28
N ARG A 73 -1.96 4.62 6.18
CA ARG A 73 -2.01 4.31 7.62
C ARG A 73 -3.41 4.53 8.18
N GLN A 74 -3.75 3.78 9.23
CA GLN A 74 -4.98 3.95 9.98
C GLN A 74 -4.88 5.18 10.90
N GLU A 75 -5.08 6.37 10.34
CA GLU A 75 -5.21 7.59 11.12
C GLU A 75 -6.66 7.84 11.53
N PRO A 76 -6.94 8.43 12.71
CA PRO A 76 -8.31 8.58 13.22
C PRO A 76 -9.25 9.35 12.27
N HIS A 77 -8.79 10.44 11.64
CA HIS A 77 -9.64 11.22 10.73
C HIS A 77 -9.91 10.49 9.41
N LEU A 78 -8.94 9.76 8.88
CA LEU A 78 -9.15 8.90 7.71
C LEU A 78 -10.17 7.80 8.01
N THR A 79 -10.01 7.15 9.16
CA THR A 79 -10.95 6.12 9.64
C THR A 79 -12.37 6.68 9.75
N MET A 80 -12.51 7.91 10.25
CA MET A 80 -13.81 8.58 10.33
C MET A 80 -14.38 8.88 8.93
N SER A 81 -13.57 9.40 8.01
CA SER A 81 -13.99 9.68 6.63
C SER A 81 -14.43 8.41 5.89
N PHE A 82 -13.69 7.31 6.01
CA PHE A 82 -14.06 6.03 5.39
C PHE A 82 -15.30 5.36 6.00
N ARG A 83 -15.72 5.77 7.20
CA ARG A 83 -16.91 5.25 7.89
C ARG A 83 -18.17 6.10 7.64
N GLN A 84 -18.07 7.18 6.89
CA GLN A 84 -19.25 7.93 6.44
C GLN A 84 -20.12 7.01 5.58
N GLU A 85 -21.43 7.06 5.76
CA GLU A 85 -22.38 6.09 5.19
C GLU A 85 -22.27 5.96 3.67
N ASP A 86 -22.17 7.09 2.97
CA ASP A 86 -22.01 7.21 1.53
C ASP A 86 -20.68 6.62 1.00
N VAL A 87 -19.63 6.60 1.82
CA VAL A 87 -18.33 6.02 1.50
C VAL A 87 -18.30 4.52 1.84
N ALA A 88 -18.83 4.17 3.00
CA ALA A 88 -18.78 2.82 3.55
C ALA A 88 -19.52 1.79 2.67
N GLU A 89 -20.61 2.19 2.02
CA GLU A 89 -21.35 1.34 1.08
C GLU A 89 -20.54 0.96 -0.18
N LEU A 90 -19.52 1.75 -0.53
CA LEU A 90 -18.68 1.54 -1.71
C LEU A 90 -17.34 0.85 -1.37
N LEU A 91 -17.01 0.75 -0.08
CA LEU A 91 -15.68 0.43 0.38
C LEU A 91 -15.51 -1.07 0.67
N VAL A 92 -14.39 -1.63 0.22
CA VAL A 92 -13.87 -2.91 0.69
C VAL A 92 -12.56 -2.65 1.42
N THR A 93 -12.53 -2.92 2.73
CA THR A 93 -11.35 -2.70 3.57
C THR A 93 -10.52 -3.97 3.70
N MET A 94 -9.21 -3.86 3.49
CA MET A 94 -8.25 -4.94 3.68
C MET A 94 -7.19 -4.52 4.72
N PRO A 95 -7.31 -4.94 5.98
CA PRO A 95 -6.31 -4.62 7.01
C PRO A 95 -5.01 -5.40 6.76
N LEU A 96 -3.87 -4.71 6.88
CA LEU A 96 -2.52 -5.27 6.67
C LEU A 96 -1.67 -5.29 7.96
N ASP A 97 -2.25 -4.94 9.11
CA ASP A 97 -1.59 -4.70 10.39
C ASP A 97 -1.48 -5.96 11.29
N ASN A 98 -1.60 -7.16 10.72
CA ASN A 98 -1.45 -8.40 11.48
C ASN A 98 0.03 -8.68 11.81
N VAL A 99 0.47 -8.21 12.98
CA VAL A 99 1.84 -8.37 13.48
C VAL A 99 2.26 -9.85 13.61
N GLN A 100 1.34 -10.75 13.99
CA GLN A 100 1.67 -12.17 14.12
C GLN A 100 1.99 -12.79 12.76
N GLN A 101 1.18 -12.49 11.75
CA GLN A 101 1.43 -12.91 10.38
C GLN A 101 2.73 -12.30 9.84
N ALA A 102 2.95 -11.00 10.09
CA ALA A 102 4.17 -10.32 9.68
C ALA A 102 5.43 -10.95 10.30
N SER A 103 5.41 -11.29 11.59
CA SER A 103 6.55 -11.96 12.25
C SER A 103 6.84 -13.34 11.64
N TYR A 104 5.80 -14.11 11.31
CA TYR A 104 5.96 -15.39 10.62
C TYR A 104 6.57 -15.23 9.22
N ASP A 105 6.07 -14.26 8.45
CA ASP A 105 6.55 -14.00 7.09
C ASP A 105 7.99 -13.44 7.11
N ILE A 106 8.33 -12.60 8.09
CA ILE A 106 9.69 -12.10 8.31
C ILE A 106 10.63 -13.25 8.68
N HIS A 107 10.21 -14.18 9.54
CA HIS A 107 11.02 -15.35 9.88
C HIS A 107 11.38 -16.15 8.63
N HIS A 108 10.40 -16.44 7.78
CA HIS A 108 10.62 -17.10 6.48
C HIS A 108 11.54 -16.31 5.57
N PHE A 109 11.29 -15.02 5.41
CA PHE A 109 12.12 -14.13 4.59
C PHE A 109 13.58 -14.15 5.06
N VAL A 110 13.83 -13.94 6.35
CA VAL A 110 15.18 -13.89 6.92
C VAL A 110 15.89 -15.24 6.75
N THR A 111 15.19 -16.35 7.00
CA THR A 111 15.71 -17.71 6.84
C THR A 111 16.14 -17.97 5.40
N ASP A 112 15.25 -17.73 4.42
CA ASP A 112 15.54 -17.92 3.00
C ASP A 112 16.73 -17.06 2.54
N LYS A 113 16.79 -15.79 2.98
CA LYS A 113 17.88 -14.90 2.60
C LYS A 113 19.22 -15.35 3.15
N PHE A 114 19.30 -15.76 4.41
CA PHE A 114 20.55 -16.27 4.98
C PHE A 114 20.97 -17.60 4.36
N GLU A 115 20.03 -18.49 4.04
CA GLU A 115 20.33 -19.69 3.26
C GLU A 115 20.93 -19.34 1.90
N ARG A 116 20.35 -18.34 1.23
CA ARG A 116 20.86 -17.87 -0.06
C ARG A 116 22.27 -17.32 0.08
N ILE A 117 22.53 -16.45 1.07
CA ILE A 117 23.86 -15.92 1.35
C ILE A 117 24.86 -17.07 1.54
N LYS A 118 24.53 -18.03 2.40
CA LYS A 118 25.40 -19.20 2.66
C LYS A 118 25.69 -20.01 1.40
N LYS A 119 24.69 -20.21 0.53
CA LYS A 119 24.84 -20.96 -0.73
C LYS A 119 25.67 -20.21 -1.77
N THR A 120 25.56 -18.88 -1.85
CA THR A 120 26.18 -18.07 -2.91
C THR A 120 27.50 -17.41 -2.51
N HIS A 121 27.87 -17.44 -1.22
CA HIS A 121 29.06 -16.76 -0.74
C HIS A 121 30.35 -17.38 -1.32
N PRO A 122 31.33 -16.58 -1.79
CA PRO A 122 32.58 -17.10 -2.37
C PRO A 122 33.36 -18.04 -1.43
N TYR A 123 33.23 -17.82 -0.11
CA TYR A 123 33.82 -18.64 0.93
C TYR A 123 32.79 -19.49 1.67
N ALA A 124 31.75 -19.99 0.97
CA ALA A 124 30.70 -20.81 1.57
C ALA A 124 31.24 -22.00 2.39
N HIS A 125 32.38 -22.56 1.99
CA HIS A 125 33.06 -23.66 2.69
C HIS A 125 33.59 -23.27 4.08
N ASN A 126 33.78 -21.98 4.37
CA ASN A 126 34.18 -21.46 5.68
C ASN A 126 32.97 -21.11 6.57
N ILE A 127 31.76 -21.05 6.01
CA ILE A 127 30.56 -20.67 6.76
C ILE A 127 30.09 -21.89 7.57
N PRO A 128 29.93 -21.76 8.91
CA PRO A 128 29.48 -22.86 9.74
C PRO A 128 28.13 -23.43 9.31
N GLY A 129 27.96 -24.74 9.49
CA GLY A 129 26.70 -25.44 9.19
C GLY A 129 25.49 -24.85 9.91
N ASN A 130 25.69 -24.34 11.12
CA ASN A 130 24.68 -23.72 11.97
C ASN A 130 24.61 -22.19 11.82
N TRP A 131 25.20 -21.60 10.78
CA TRP A 131 25.10 -20.17 10.53
C TRP A 131 23.91 -19.83 9.62
N PRO A 132 23.12 -18.80 9.97
CA PRO A 132 23.06 -18.16 11.29
C PRO A 132 22.40 -19.13 12.31
N PRO A 133 22.74 -19.02 13.61
CA PRO A 133 22.04 -19.80 14.62
C PRO A 133 20.56 -19.38 14.68
N PRO A 134 19.62 -20.28 15.02
CA PRO A 134 18.20 -19.96 15.10
C PRO A 134 17.89 -18.73 15.96
N SER A 135 18.59 -18.57 17.09
CA SER A 135 18.45 -17.42 17.98
C SER A 135 18.79 -16.07 17.34
N ALA A 136 19.65 -16.05 16.31
CA ALA A 136 19.92 -14.82 15.56
C ALA A 136 18.76 -14.47 14.62
N ILE A 137 18.11 -15.47 14.02
CA ILE A 137 16.90 -15.27 13.21
C ILE A 137 15.78 -14.75 14.11
N ASP A 138 15.53 -15.42 15.24
CA ASP A 138 14.51 -15.01 16.21
C ASP A 138 14.73 -13.57 16.70
N GLY A 139 15.97 -13.21 17.02
CA GLY A 139 16.31 -11.86 17.44
C GLY A 139 16.10 -10.80 16.36
N ILE A 140 16.26 -11.14 15.07
CA ILE A 140 15.94 -10.23 13.95
C ILE A 140 14.43 -10.09 13.82
N VAL A 141 13.67 -11.19 13.90
CA VAL A 141 12.20 -11.18 13.82
C VAL A 141 11.61 -10.33 14.94
N GLU A 142 12.05 -10.55 16.19
CA GLU A 142 11.62 -9.79 17.36
C GLU A 142 11.90 -8.29 17.18
N LYS A 143 13.15 -7.94 16.84
CA LYS A 143 13.54 -6.54 16.64
C LYS A 143 12.86 -5.88 15.44
N SER A 144 12.40 -6.67 14.47
CA SER A 144 11.66 -6.15 13.33
C SER A 144 10.30 -5.61 13.74
N SER A 145 9.68 -6.12 14.83
CA SER A 145 8.35 -5.68 15.28
C SER A 145 7.31 -5.64 14.14
N GLY A 146 7.32 -6.67 13.27
CA GLY A 146 6.46 -6.77 12.09
C GLY A 146 6.90 -5.92 10.88
N GLN A 147 8.01 -5.18 10.95
CA GLN A 147 8.48 -4.29 9.90
C GLN A 147 9.55 -4.96 9.03
N PHE A 148 9.18 -5.33 7.79
CA PHE A 148 10.11 -5.91 6.82
C PHE A 148 11.32 -5.04 6.50
N ILE A 149 11.18 -3.71 6.56
CA ILE A 149 12.29 -2.80 6.26
C ILE A 149 13.46 -3.05 7.20
N TYR A 150 13.21 -3.26 8.50
CA TYR A 150 14.25 -3.58 9.47
C TYR A 150 14.96 -4.89 9.13
N ALA A 151 14.19 -5.97 8.94
CA ALA A 151 14.73 -7.28 8.58
C ALA A 151 15.57 -7.22 7.30
N SER A 152 15.08 -6.52 6.27
CA SER A 152 15.77 -6.39 4.98
C SER A 152 17.08 -5.63 5.10
N VAL A 153 17.13 -4.56 5.91
CA VAL A 153 18.36 -3.80 6.16
C VAL A 153 19.39 -4.67 6.88
N VAL A 154 18.97 -5.43 7.89
CA VAL A 154 19.88 -6.35 8.60
C VAL A 154 20.43 -7.41 7.66
N VAL A 155 19.57 -8.05 6.85
CA VAL A 155 19.98 -9.06 5.87
C VAL A 155 20.93 -8.48 4.82
N ASN A 156 20.66 -7.27 4.32
CA ASN A 156 21.49 -6.64 3.29
C ASN A 156 22.83 -6.13 3.81
N TYR A 157 22.94 -5.89 5.12
CA TYR A 157 24.20 -5.52 5.76
C TYR A 157 25.18 -6.70 5.85
N VAL A 158 24.66 -7.93 5.93
CA VAL A 158 25.43 -9.17 6.00
C VAL A 158 25.89 -9.62 4.61
#